data_AF-A0A3B9ZWE2-F1
#
_entry.id   AF-A0A3B9ZWE2-F1
#
_cell.length_a   1.000
_cell.length_b   1.000
_cell.length_c   1.000
_cell.angle_alpha   90.00
_cell.angle_beta   90.00
_cell.angle_gamma   90.00
#
_symmetry.space_group_name_H-M   'P 1'
#
loop_
_entity.id
_entity.type
_entity.pdbx_description
1 polymer ?
#
loop_
_entity_poly.entity_id
_entity_poly.type
_entity_poly.pdbx_seq_one_letter_code
_entity_poly.pdbx_strand_id
1 'polypeptide(L)'
;MMETSLIEQLDKSRYNLLKWTTIGWAIWFATIIGNNVSKGHILVTIAYWVGLLGSTIFMINLIKFLKLKRELRWNNKLKEALENELHVLNLHKSYQIGYWTVIGITILFLFVSIFTTVSPLLVTELILYFGVLAVLISGLIYNRD
;
A
#
# COMPACT_ATOMS: atom_id res chain seq x y z
N MET A 1 -9.80 -31.77 7.26
CA MET A 1 -9.97 -31.45 5.83
C MET A 1 -10.87 -30.24 5.58
N MET A 2 -11.93 -30.00 6.37
CA MET A 2 -12.80 -28.83 6.21
C MET A 2 -12.22 -27.53 6.81
N GLU A 3 -11.47 -27.59 7.92
CA GLU A 3 -10.77 -26.42 8.48
C GLU A 3 -9.62 -25.92 7.56
N THR A 4 -8.89 -26.84 6.92
CA THR A 4 -7.81 -26.52 5.99
C THR A 4 -8.31 -25.75 4.76
N SER A 5 -9.50 -26.05 4.24
CA SER A 5 -10.07 -25.29 3.12
C SER A 5 -10.53 -23.89 3.52
N LEU A 6 -10.96 -23.71 4.77
CA LEU A 6 -11.43 -22.44 5.31
C LEU A 6 -10.25 -21.47 5.53
N ILE A 7 -9.12 -21.98 6.02
CA ILE A 7 -7.86 -21.23 6.18
C ILE A 7 -7.32 -20.79 4.82
N GLU A 8 -7.25 -21.70 3.85
CA GLU A 8 -6.78 -21.40 2.48
C GLU A 8 -7.64 -20.34 1.78
N GLN A 9 -8.97 -20.40 1.96
CA GLN A 9 -9.88 -19.36 1.46
C GLN A 9 -9.63 -17.99 2.13
N LEU A 10 -9.35 -17.99 3.44
CA LEU A 10 -9.07 -16.75 4.16
C LEU A 10 -7.74 -16.13 3.73
N ASP A 11 -6.71 -16.94 3.49
CA ASP A 11 -5.41 -16.50 2.97
C ASP A 11 -5.53 -15.89 1.57
N LYS A 12 -6.28 -16.56 0.68
CA LYS A 12 -6.56 -16.03 -0.66
C LYS A 12 -7.36 -14.73 -0.60
N SER A 13 -8.30 -14.62 0.33
CA SER A 13 -9.07 -13.39 0.57
C SER A 13 -8.15 -12.26 1.05
N ARG A 14 -7.29 -12.53 2.02
CA ARG A 14 -6.30 -11.57 2.55
C ARG A 14 -5.33 -11.10 1.46
N TYR A 15 -4.80 -12.01 0.66
CA TYR A 15 -3.93 -11.68 -0.47
C TYR A 15 -4.64 -10.78 -1.48
N ASN A 16 -5.89 -11.11 -1.83
CA ASN A 16 -6.69 -10.28 -2.73
C ASN A 16 -6.97 -8.89 -2.13
N LEU A 17 -7.28 -8.80 -0.84
CA LEU A 17 -7.46 -7.51 -0.16
C LEU A 17 -6.17 -6.67 -0.25
N LEU A 18 -5.02 -7.27 0.05
CA LEU A 18 -3.74 -6.58 -0.05
C LEU A 18 -3.45 -6.14 -1.49
N LYS A 19 -3.75 -6.99 -2.48
CA LYS A 19 -3.55 -6.70 -3.91
C LYS A 19 -4.38 -5.49 -4.35
N TRP A 20 -5.67 -5.49 -4.03
CA TRP A 20 -6.56 -4.40 -4.40
C TRP A 20 -6.28 -3.11 -3.63
N THR A 21 -5.86 -3.19 -2.36
CA THR A 21 -5.36 -2.03 -1.62
C THR A 21 -4.11 -1.46 -2.28
N THR A 22 -3.18 -2.29 -2.75
CA THR A 22 -1.97 -1.85 -3.45
C THR A 22 -2.31 -1.13 -4.75
N ILE A 23 -3.17 -1.73 -5.58
CA ILE A 23 -3.61 -1.14 -6.85
C ILE A 23 -4.36 0.17 -6.60
N GLY A 24 -5.29 0.19 -5.65
CA GLY A 24 -6.05 1.38 -5.29
C GLY A 24 -5.15 2.54 -4.83
N TRP A 25 -4.18 2.24 -3.96
CA TRP A 25 -3.18 3.22 -3.50
C TRP A 25 -2.35 3.77 -4.66
N ALA A 26 -1.82 2.88 -5.50
CA ALA A 26 -0.99 3.27 -6.64
C ALA A 26 -1.74 4.21 -7.59
N ILE A 27 -2.96 3.85 -7.97
CA ILE A 27 -3.79 4.66 -8.89
C ILE A 27 -4.17 5.99 -8.23
N TRP A 28 -4.75 5.94 -7.03
CA TRP A 28 -5.26 7.13 -6.37
C TRP A 28 -4.16 8.15 -6.10
N PHE A 29 -3.07 7.74 -5.46
CA PHE A 29 -2.06 8.67 -5.01
C PHE A 29 -1.18 9.16 -6.18
N ALA A 30 -0.96 8.33 -7.21
CA ALA A 30 -0.32 8.79 -8.45
C ALA A 30 -1.15 9.86 -9.17
N THR A 31 -2.49 9.75 -9.17
CA THR A 31 -3.33 10.81 -9.76
C THR A 31 -3.30 12.11 -8.98
N ILE A 32 -3.14 12.08 -7.65
CA ILE A 32 -2.92 13.28 -6.83
C ILE A 32 -1.63 13.98 -7.26
N ILE A 33 -0.52 13.24 -7.30
CA ILE A 33 0.79 13.78 -7.73
C ILE A 33 0.69 14.34 -9.16
N GLY A 34 0.09 13.58 -10.08
CA GLY A 34 -0.08 13.99 -11.47
C GLY A 34 -0.89 15.28 -11.62
N ASN A 35 -1.96 15.45 -10.83
CA ASN A 35 -2.77 16.67 -10.82
C ASN A 35 -2.00 17.87 -10.27
N ASN A 36 -1.16 17.68 -9.26
CA ASN A 36 -0.37 18.77 -8.68
C ASN A 36 0.78 19.22 -9.59
N VAL A 37 1.29 18.32 -10.45
CA VAL A 37 2.37 18.62 -11.40
C VAL A 37 1.83 19.13 -12.75
N SER A 38 0.66 18.66 -13.19
CA SER A 38 0.11 18.98 -14.51
C SER A 38 -0.61 20.35 -14.53
N LYS A 39 -0.32 21.14 -15.57
CA LYS A 39 -1.03 22.40 -15.86
C LYS A 39 -2.15 22.26 -16.90
N GLY A 40 -2.34 21.06 -17.47
CA GLY A 40 -3.28 20.82 -18.57
C GLY A 40 -4.68 20.42 -18.10
N HIS A 41 -5.69 21.24 -18.40
CA HIS A 41 -7.09 21.04 -17.96
C HIS A 41 -7.69 19.67 -18.33
N ILE A 42 -7.37 19.13 -19.51
CA ILE A 42 -7.91 17.84 -19.99
C ILE A 42 -7.30 16.67 -19.20
N LEU A 43 -5.98 16.68 -18.98
CA LEU A 43 -5.29 15.66 -18.20
C LEU A 43 -5.78 15.64 -16.75
N VAL A 44 -6.02 16.81 -16.17
CA VAL A 44 -6.56 16.95 -14.81
C VAL A 44 -7.96 16.33 -14.69
N THR A 45 -8.81 16.52 -15.71
CA THR A 45 -10.18 15.99 -15.71
C THR A 45 -10.21 14.47 -15.78
N ILE A 46 -9.38 13.87 -16.64
CA ILE A 46 -9.27 12.40 -16.76
C ILE A 46 -8.65 11.82 -15.47
N ALA A 47 -7.59 12.45 -14.97
CA ALA A 47 -6.92 12.03 -13.74
C ALA A 47 -7.86 12.11 -12.52
N TYR A 48 -8.80 13.06 -12.49
CA TYR A 48 -9.82 13.15 -11.45
C TYR A 48 -10.69 11.89 -11.39
N TRP A 49 -11.26 11.46 -12.53
CA TRP A 49 -12.11 10.27 -12.58
C TRP A 49 -11.33 8.99 -12.25
N VAL A 50 -10.12 8.85 -12.79
CA VAL A 50 -9.23 7.73 -12.48
C VAL A 50 -8.86 7.71 -10.99
N GLY A 51 -8.57 8.88 -10.42
CA GLY A 51 -8.24 9.03 -9.01
C GLY A 51 -9.41 8.69 -8.09
N LEU A 52 -10.64 9.06 -8.47
CA LEU A 52 -11.85 8.74 -7.74
C LEU A 52 -12.13 7.22 -7.73
N LEU A 53 -11.92 6.54 -8.86
CA LEU A 53 -12.01 5.08 -8.93
C LEU A 53 -10.94 4.42 -8.06
N GLY A 54 -9.68 4.88 -8.16
CA GLY A 54 -8.58 4.40 -7.33
C GLY A 54 -8.85 4.57 -5.84
N SER A 55 -9.34 5.73 -5.42
CA SER A 55 -9.63 6.04 -4.01
C SER A 55 -10.75 5.16 -3.47
N THR A 56 -11.78 4.92 -4.27
CA THR A 56 -12.90 4.05 -3.92
C THR A 56 -12.43 2.61 -3.73
N ILE A 57 -11.62 2.08 -4.67
CA ILE A 57 -11.02 0.75 -4.56
C ILE A 57 -10.16 0.67 -3.30
N PHE A 58 -9.31 1.67 -3.06
CA PHE A 58 -8.44 1.71 -1.88
C PHE A 58 -9.24 1.70 -0.58
N MET A 59 -10.21 2.61 -0.41
CA MET A 59 -10.98 2.76 0.82
C MET A 59 -11.81 1.52 1.14
N ILE A 60 -12.48 0.92 0.15
CA ILE A 60 -13.29 -0.29 0.36
C ILE A 60 -12.41 -1.45 0.85
N ASN A 61 -11.25 -1.66 0.22
CA ASN A 61 -10.37 -2.77 0.58
C ASN A 61 -9.63 -2.51 1.90
N LEU A 62 -9.27 -1.25 2.18
CA LEU A 62 -8.70 -0.85 3.46
C LEU A 62 -9.69 -1.10 4.61
N ILE A 63 -10.96 -0.72 4.46
CA ILE A 63 -12.00 -0.98 5.47
C ILE A 63 -12.16 -2.49 5.71
N LYS A 64 -12.21 -3.29 4.64
CA LYS A 64 -12.29 -4.76 4.74
C LYS A 64 -11.07 -5.34 5.45
N PHE A 65 -9.87 -4.86 5.13
CA PHE A 65 -8.63 -5.28 5.77
C PHE A 65 -8.62 -4.94 7.28
N LEU A 66 -9.05 -3.74 7.65
CA LEU A 66 -9.14 -3.33 9.06
C LEU A 66 -10.19 -4.14 9.83
N LYS A 67 -11.34 -4.46 9.20
CA LYS A 67 -12.35 -5.36 9.78
C LYS A 67 -11.79 -6.76 10.01
N LEU A 68 -11.11 -7.34 9.02
CA LEU A 68 -10.46 -8.64 9.13
C LEU A 68 -9.44 -8.66 10.28
N LYS A 69 -8.59 -7.63 10.37
CA LYS A 69 -7.61 -7.50 11.46
C LYS A 69 -8.28 -7.36 12.84
N ARG A 70 -9.41 -6.66 12.91
CA ARG A 70 -10.21 -6.58 14.13
C ARG A 70 -10.81 -7.94 14.50
N GLU A 71 -11.36 -8.69 13.56
CA GLU A 71 -11.93 -10.02 13.80
C GLU A 71 -10.87 -11.02 14.27
N LEU A 72 -9.68 -11.01 13.65
CA LEU A 72 -8.54 -11.84 14.06
C LEU A 72 -8.11 -11.59 15.50
N ARG A 73 -8.22 -10.34 15.99
CA ARG A 73 -7.86 -10.00 17.38
C ARG A 73 -8.75 -10.69 18.42
N TRP A 74 -9.97 -11.05 18.07
CA TRP A 74 -10.96 -11.61 18.99
C TRP A 74 -11.11 -13.13 18.85
N ASN A 75 -10.53 -13.73 17.81
CA ASN A 75 -10.60 -15.17 17.56
C ASN A 75 -9.20 -15.80 17.56
N ASN A 76 -8.77 -16.32 18.72
CA ASN A 76 -7.43 -16.88 18.91
C ASN A 76 -7.11 -18.05 17.95
N LYS A 77 -8.08 -18.92 17.63
CA LYS A 77 -7.89 -20.01 16.66
C LYS A 77 -7.59 -19.48 15.25
N LEU A 78 -8.34 -18.46 14.82
CA LEU A 78 -8.14 -17.84 13.51
C LEU A 78 -6.83 -17.04 13.46
N LYS A 79 -6.47 -16.43 14.59
CA LYS A 79 -5.22 -15.69 14.75
C LYS A 79 -4.00 -16.61 14.65
N GLU A 80 -3.98 -17.75 15.33
CA GLU A 80 -2.89 -18.72 15.22
C GLU A 80 -2.76 -19.29 13.79
N ALA A 81 -3.90 -19.46 13.10
CA ALA A 81 -3.91 -19.95 11.72
C ALA A 81 -3.40 -18.92 10.70
N LEU A 82 -3.73 -17.63 10.85
CA LEU A 82 -3.38 -16.58 9.87
C LEU A 82 -2.20 -15.68 10.24
N GLU A 83 -1.99 -15.39 11.53
CA GLU A 83 -0.86 -14.62 12.05
C GLU A 83 0.20 -15.57 12.61
N ASN A 84 0.57 -16.59 11.82
CA ASN A 84 1.72 -17.42 12.17
C ASN A 84 3.00 -16.57 12.21
N GLU A 85 4.04 -17.12 12.83
CA GLU A 85 5.33 -16.44 13.01
C GLU A 85 5.92 -15.96 11.67
N LEU A 86 5.73 -16.74 10.60
CA LEU A 86 6.14 -16.38 9.25
C LEU A 86 5.42 -15.14 8.72
N HIS A 87 4.11 -15.01 8.94
CA HIS A 87 3.33 -13.85 8.52
C HIS A 87 3.77 -12.58 9.26
N VAL A 88 4.03 -12.68 10.57
CA VAL A 88 4.54 -11.56 11.37
C VAL A 88 5.93 -11.14 10.87
N LEU A 89 6.80 -12.11 10.59
CA LEU A 89 8.12 -11.86 10.02
C LEU A 89 8.04 -11.19 8.63
N ASN A 90 7.15 -11.66 7.76
CA ASN A 90 6.93 -11.10 6.43
C ASN A 90 6.39 -9.67 6.49
N LEU A 91 5.48 -9.40 7.42
CA LEU A 91 4.98 -8.05 7.68
C LEU A 91 6.10 -7.13 8.16
N HIS A 92 6.96 -7.61 9.08
CA HIS A 92 8.11 -6.86 9.56
C HIS A 92 9.10 -6.52 8.44
N LYS A 93 9.47 -7.50 7.60
CA LYS A 93 10.32 -7.28 6.41
C LYS A 93 9.72 -6.24 5.45
N SER A 94 8.39 -6.28 5.27
CA SER A 94 7.68 -5.33 4.42
C SER A 94 7.77 -3.90 4.97
N TYR A 95 7.58 -3.72 6.28
CA TYR A 95 7.77 -2.42 6.92
C TYR A 95 9.22 -1.95 6.87
N GLN A 96 10.18 -2.85 7.03
CA GLN A 96 11.61 -2.53 6.93
C GLN A 96 11.96 -2.02 5.52
N ILE A 97 11.45 -2.64 4.46
CA ILE A 97 11.63 -2.18 3.08
C ILE A 97 11.01 -0.79 2.86
N GLY A 98 9.80 -0.57 3.39
CA GLY A 98 9.16 0.75 3.34
C GLY A 98 9.98 1.83 4.04
N TYR A 99 10.49 1.54 5.23
CA TYR A 99 11.36 2.44 5.98
C TYR A 99 12.63 2.81 5.21
N TRP A 100 13.33 1.81 4.65
CA TRP A 100 14.52 2.05 3.84
C TRP A 100 14.20 2.83 2.55
N THR A 101 13.03 2.61 1.96
CA THR A 101 12.58 3.37 0.79
C THR A 101 12.34 4.84 1.14
N VAL A 102 11.69 5.13 2.27
CA VAL A 102 11.50 6.51 2.76
C VAL A 102 12.85 7.20 2.98
N ILE A 103 13.79 6.54 3.65
CA ILE A 103 15.14 7.09 3.87
C ILE A 103 15.86 7.31 2.55
N GLY A 104 15.88 6.31 1.67
CA GLY A 104 16.58 6.38 0.39
C GLY A 104 16.07 7.52 -0.49
N ILE A 105 14.76 7.69 -0.58
CA ILE A 105 14.14 8.79 -1.34
C ILE A 105 14.42 10.14 -0.68
N THR A 106 14.40 10.21 0.65
CA THR A 106 14.74 11.45 1.38
C THR A 106 16.18 11.86 1.11
N ILE A 107 17.13 10.93 1.20
CA ILE A 107 18.55 11.19 0.90
C ILE A 107 18.72 11.62 -0.56
N LEU A 108 18.03 10.95 -1.49
CA LEU A 108 18.06 11.31 -2.90
C LEU A 108 17.60 12.76 -3.14
N PHE A 109 16.46 13.17 -2.56
CA PHE A 109 15.97 14.53 -2.70
C PHE A 109 16.82 15.57 -1.98
N LEU A 110 17.44 15.22 -0.85
CA LEU A 110 18.43 16.07 -0.19
C LEU A 110 19.68 16.28 -1.07
N PHE A 111 20.10 15.28 -1.84
CA PHE A 111 21.18 15.45 -2.79
C PHE A 111 20.75 16.31 -3.99
N VAL A 112 19.56 16.07 -4.53
CA VAL A 112 19.00 16.85 -5.64
C VAL A 112 18.81 18.32 -5.27
N SER A 113 18.45 18.62 -4.02
CA SER A 113 18.23 20.00 -3.54
C SER A 113 19.49 20.87 -3.57
N ILE A 114 20.69 20.26 -3.63
CA ILE A 114 21.97 20.96 -3.82
C ILE A 114 22.04 21.57 -5.23
N PHE A 115 21.41 20.95 -6.22
CA PHE A 115 21.49 21.34 -7.63
C PHE A 115 20.27 22.12 -8.12
N THR A 116 19.08 21.88 -7.55
CA THR A 116 17.84 22.51 -8.00
C THR A 116 16.81 22.64 -6.88
N THR A 117 16.02 23.72 -6.93
CA THR A 117 14.89 23.91 -6.02
C THR A 117 13.74 22.99 -6.43
N VAL A 118 13.43 22.01 -5.58
CA VAL A 118 12.27 21.14 -5.73
C VAL A 118 11.18 21.58 -4.75
N SER A 119 9.92 21.56 -5.19
CA SER A 119 8.78 21.86 -4.31
C SER A 119 8.75 20.90 -3.12
N PRO A 120 8.76 21.39 -1.86
CA PRO A 120 8.67 20.53 -0.67
C PRO A 120 7.40 19.66 -0.65
N LEU A 121 6.31 20.16 -1.24
CA LEU A 121 5.06 19.41 -1.39
C LEU A 121 5.29 18.16 -2.24
N LEU A 122 5.90 18.31 -3.42
CA LEU A 122 6.17 17.19 -4.33
C LEU A 122 7.10 16.15 -3.70
N VAL A 123 8.14 16.60 -2.98
CA VAL A 123 9.05 15.69 -2.26
C VAL A 123 8.28 14.87 -1.23
N THR A 124 7.44 15.52 -0.43
CA THR A 124 6.64 14.86 0.61
C THR A 124 5.66 13.85 0.00
N GLU A 125 4.98 14.22 -1.09
CA GLU A 125 4.07 13.32 -1.80
C GLU A 125 4.79 12.09 -2.35
N LEU A 126 5.97 12.26 -2.96
CA LEU A 126 6.72 11.12 -3.49
C LEU A 126 7.24 10.21 -2.38
N ILE A 127 7.71 10.76 -1.25
CA ILE A 127 8.12 9.97 -0.09
C ILE A 127 6.95 9.13 0.44
N LEU A 128 5.76 9.74 0.61
CA LEU A 128 4.58 9.03 1.07
C LEU A 128 4.13 7.96 0.06
N TYR A 129 4.10 8.32 -1.22
CA TYR A 129 3.69 7.44 -2.30
C TYR A 129 4.52 6.16 -2.31
N PHE A 130 5.84 6.31 -2.45
CA PHE A 130 6.75 5.17 -2.56
C PHE A 130 6.94 4.45 -1.22
N GLY A 131 6.93 5.16 -0.10
CA GLY A 131 7.03 4.54 1.22
C GLY A 131 5.90 3.56 1.48
N VAL A 132 4.65 3.99 1.25
CA VAL A 132 3.48 3.11 1.41
C VAL A 132 3.45 2.03 0.33
N LEU A 133 3.74 2.38 -0.93
CA LEU A 133 3.74 1.42 -2.04
C LEU A 133 4.78 0.31 -1.83
N ALA A 134 5.96 0.63 -1.31
CA ALA A 134 7.01 -0.34 -1.02
C ALA A 134 6.57 -1.36 0.04
N VAL A 135 5.90 -0.91 1.12
CA VAL A 135 5.33 -1.83 2.13
C VAL A 135 4.29 -2.75 1.49
N LEU A 136 3.38 -2.19 0.69
CA LEU A 136 2.28 -2.94 0.09
C LEU A 136 2.77 -3.96 -0.94
N ILE A 137 3.67 -3.56 -1.85
CA ILE A 137 4.29 -4.46 -2.84
C ILE A 137 5.12 -5.53 -2.16
N SER A 138 5.95 -5.16 -1.17
CA SER A 138 6.72 -6.14 -0.41
C SER A 138 5.82 -7.14 0.31
N GLY A 139 4.72 -6.67 0.88
CA GLY A 139 3.72 -7.52 1.50
C GLY A 139 3.08 -8.49 0.51
N LEU A 140 2.87 -8.08 -0.75
CA LEU A 140 2.41 -9.00 -1.79
C LEU A 140 3.45 -10.04 -2.15
N ILE A 141 4.72 -9.64 -2.29
CA ILE A 141 5.81 -10.56 -2.63
C ILE A 141 5.96 -11.63 -1.56
N TYR A 142 5.99 -11.25 -0.28
CA TYR A 142 6.20 -12.20 0.81
C TYR A 142 4.97 -13.06 1.16
N ASN A 143 3.76 -12.68 0.72
CA ASN A 143 2.53 -13.48 0.93
C ASN A 143 2.08 -14.21 -0.35
N ARG A 144 2.92 -14.30 -1.38
CA ARG A 144 2.61 -14.99 -2.64
C ARG A 144 2.91 -16.51 -2.57
N ASP A 145 3.75 -16.91 -1.63
CA ASP A 145 4.17 -18.29 -1.35
C ASP A 145 3.47 -18.83 -0.10
#